data_AF-A0A1B6I620-F1
#
_entry.id   AF-A0A1B6I620-F1
#
_cell.length_a   1.000
_cell.length_b   1.000
_cell.length_c   1.000
_cell.angle_alpha   90.00
_cell.angle_beta   90.00
_cell.angle_gamma   90.00
#
_symmetry.space_group_name_H-M   'P 1'
#
loop_
_entity.id
_entity.type
_entity.pdbx_description
1 polymer ?
#
loop_
_entity_poly.entity_id
_entity_poly.type
_entity_poly.pdbx_seq_one_letter_code
_entity_poly.pdbx_strand_id
1 'polypeptide(L)'
;MNYTCSEDEMKLLNKLQEKLTIETSEKLTRKGYEYVRLLKLKRGAGLVNMSDTCAMVICLNLAADKLNHTFDKTQAVKLAAVTKKNYASLYHTVEKVLGLDKPVTVSEL
;
A
#
# COMPACT_ATOMS: atom_id res chain seq x y z
N MET A 1 -19.64 -7.92 -16.22
CA MET A 1 -18.26 -7.72 -15.71
C MET A 1 -18.39 -7.21 -14.29
N ASN A 2 -18.56 -8.12 -13.33
CA ASN A 2 -18.89 -7.77 -11.95
C ASN A 2 -17.61 -7.32 -11.24
N TYR A 3 -17.45 -6.01 -11.06
CA TYR A 3 -16.47 -5.46 -10.14
C TYR A 3 -17.02 -5.62 -8.71
N THR A 4 -17.04 -6.86 -8.21
CA THR A 4 -17.22 -7.04 -6.77
C THR A 4 -16.01 -6.42 -6.09
N CYS A 5 -16.26 -5.36 -5.34
CA CYS A 5 -15.38 -4.97 -4.26
C CYS A 5 -15.35 -6.18 -3.33
N SER A 6 -14.23 -6.91 -3.23
CA SER A 6 -14.14 -8.00 -2.25
C SER A 6 -14.28 -7.37 -0.88
N GLU A 7 -15.46 -7.48 -0.28
CA GLU A 7 -15.75 -6.93 1.05
C GLU A 7 -14.68 -7.33 2.08
N ASP A 8 -14.11 -8.53 1.91
CA ASP A 8 -13.04 -9.06 2.75
C ASP A 8 -11.76 -8.21 2.71
N GLU A 9 -11.40 -7.63 1.56
CA GLU A 9 -10.22 -6.77 1.43
C GLU A 9 -10.44 -5.43 2.12
N MET A 10 -11.63 -4.84 1.95
CA MET A 10 -12.02 -3.61 2.64
C MET A 10 -12.07 -3.82 4.16
N LYS A 11 -12.66 -4.93 4.61
CA LYS A 11 -12.69 -5.34 6.03
C LYS A 11 -11.28 -5.53 6.59
N LEU A 12 -10.38 -6.15 5.81
CA LEU A 12 -9.00 -6.35 6.21
C LEU A 12 -8.20 -5.03 6.26
N LEU A 13 -8.41 -4.11 5.31
CA LEU A 13 -7.81 -2.77 5.34
C LEU A 13 -8.25 -1.96 6.56
N ASN A 14 -9.52 -2.06 6.97
CA ASN A 14 -10.00 -1.42 8.20
C ASN A 14 -9.31 -2.02 9.44
N LYS A 15 -9.23 -3.36 9.53
CA LYS A 15 -8.49 -4.03 10.63
C LYS A 15 -7.00 -3.65 10.67
N LEU A 16 -6.39 -3.43 9.51
CA LEU A 16 -4.99 -2.97 9.44
C LEU A 16 -4.85 -1.53 9.93
N GLN A 17 -5.78 -0.63 9.60
CA GLN A 17 -5.79 0.74 10.13
C GLN A 17 -5.88 0.76 11.66
N GLU A 18 -6.80 -0.04 12.23
CA GLU A 18 -6.93 -0.19 13.68
C GLU A 18 -5.62 -0.68 14.32
N LYS A 19 -4.98 -1.69 13.73
CA LYS A 19 -3.69 -2.24 14.20
C LYS A 19 -2.53 -1.26 14.07
N LEU A 20 -2.58 -0.37 13.09
CA LEU A 20 -1.58 0.67 12.85
C LEU A 20 -1.84 1.94 13.66
N THR A 21 -2.87 1.94 14.52
CA THR A 21 -3.29 3.08 15.34
C THR A 21 -3.53 4.35 14.51
N ILE A 22 -3.97 4.17 13.26
CA ILE A 22 -4.32 5.27 12.36
C ILE A 22 -5.79 5.59 12.57
N GLU A 23 -6.16 6.86 12.49
CA GLU A 23 -7.56 7.26 12.45
C GLU A 23 -8.25 6.60 11.25
N THR A 24 -9.21 5.71 11.54
CA THR A 24 -9.94 4.98 10.51
C THR A 24 -10.73 5.97 9.68
N SER A 25 -10.30 6.17 8.44
CA SER A 25 -10.89 7.12 7.52
C SER A 25 -11.39 6.39 6.29
N GLU A 26 -12.67 6.55 5.94
CA GLU A 26 -13.24 5.92 4.75
C GLU A 26 -12.45 6.30 3.48
N LYS A 27 -11.93 7.54 3.43
CA LYS A 27 -11.08 8.01 2.34
C LYS A 27 -9.77 7.23 2.26
N LEU A 28 -9.15 6.94 3.41
CA LEU A 28 -7.92 6.16 3.49
C LEU A 28 -8.17 4.70 3.08
N THR A 29 -9.22 4.06 3.60
CA THR A 29 -9.61 2.70 3.22
C THR A 29 -9.85 2.58 1.72
N ARG A 30 -10.66 3.49 1.15
CA ARG A 30 -10.99 3.47 -0.27
C ARG A 30 -9.76 3.68 -1.15
N LYS A 31 -8.88 4.61 -0.76
CA LYS A 31 -7.63 4.88 -1.49
C LYS A 31 -6.65 3.70 -1.42
N GLY A 32 -6.51 3.10 -0.24
CA GLY A 32 -5.72 1.88 -0.06
C GLY A 32 -6.26 0.73 -0.92
N TYR A 33 -7.58 0.56 -0.97
CA TYR A 33 -8.24 -0.44 -1.81
C TYR A 33 -7.98 -0.23 -3.30
N GLU A 34 -8.09 1.01 -3.80
CA GLU A 34 -7.74 1.36 -5.18
C GLU A 34 -6.30 0.95 -5.52
N TYR A 35 -5.35 1.25 -4.63
CA TYR A 35 -3.94 0.90 -4.81
C TYR A 35 -3.70 -0.62 -4.78
N VAL A 36 -4.35 -1.36 -3.88
CA VAL A 36 -4.28 -2.83 -3.86
C VAL A 36 -4.80 -3.42 -5.16
N ARG A 37 -5.94 -2.92 -5.67
CA ARG A 37 -6.54 -3.40 -6.92
C ARG A 37 -5.65 -3.07 -8.12
N LEU A 38 -5.10 -1.87 -8.17
CA LEU A 38 -4.17 -1.45 -9.22
C LEU A 38 -2.86 -2.25 -9.18
N LEU A 39 -2.34 -2.51 -7.98
CA LEU A 39 -1.15 -3.33 -7.78
C LEU A 39 -1.41 -4.77 -8.22
N LYS A 40 -2.56 -5.38 -7.87
CA LYS A 40 -2.93 -6.74 -8.31
C LYS A 40 -3.01 -6.85 -9.83
N LEU A 41 -3.57 -5.83 -10.49
CA LEU A 41 -3.61 -5.77 -11.95
C LEU A 41 -2.20 -5.74 -12.55
N LYS A 42 -1.28 -4.98 -11.95
CA LYS A 42 0.12 -4.89 -12.41
C LYS A 42 0.96 -6.09 -11.99
N ARG A 43 0.60 -6.77 -10.91
CA ARG A 43 1.27 -7.96 -10.37
C ARG A 43 1.15 -9.17 -11.29
N GLY A 44 0.07 -9.27 -12.07
CA GLY A 44 -0.08 -10.27 -13.12
C GLY A 44 1.04 -10.24 -14.18
N ALA A 45 1.79 -9.14 -14.29
CA ALA A 45 2.95 -9.00 -15.17
C ALA A 45 4.29 -9.37 -14.51
N GLY A 46 4.30 -10.06 -13.36
CA GLY A 46 5.51 -10.55 -12.70
C GLY A 46 6.34 -9.50 -11.97
N LEU A 47 5.87 -8.25 -11.88
CA LEU A 47 6.64 -7.13 -11.35
C LEU A 47 6.90 -7.16 -9.84
N VAL A 48 6.04 -7.81 -9.03
CA VAL A 48 6.18 -7.76 -7.56
C VAL A 48 5.78 -9.09 -6.90
N ASN A 49 6.77 -9.80 -6.35
CA ASN A 49 6.56 -11.02 -5.57
C ASN A 49 6.62 -10.71 -4.06
N MET A 50 5.47 -10.46 -3.43
CA MET A 50 5.34 -10.22 -1.98
C MET A 50 4.03 -10.78 -1.42
N SER A 51 3.89 -10.99 -0.10
CA SER A 51 2.63 -11.49 0.45
C SER A 51 1.48 -10.49 0.25
N ASP A 52 0.24 -10.99 0.16
CA ASP A 52 -0.94 -10.13 0.01
C ASP A 52 -1.09 -9.15 1.18
N THR A 53 -0.80 -9.61 2.41
CA THR A 53 -0.76 -8.75 3.60
C THR A 53 0.28 -7.63 3.45
N CYS A 54 1.49 -7.95 2.98
CA CYS A 54 2.54 -6.95 2.76
C CYS A 54 2.11 -5.91 1.71
N ALA A 55 1.54 -6.37 0.59
CA ALA A 55 1.01 -5.51 -0.45
C ALA A 55 -0.07 -4.55 0.09
N MET A 56 -1.02 -5.06 0.89
CA MET A 56 -2.07 -4.24 1.50
C MET A 56 -1.53 -3.20 2.46
N VAL A 57 -0.58 -3.57 3.33
CA VAL A 57 0.05 -2.65 4.27
C VAL A 57 0.84 -1.55 3.55
N ILE A 58 1.56 -1.87 2.46
CA ILE A 58 2.31 -0.89 1.67
C ILE A 58 1.35 0.05 0.92
N CYS A 59 0.32 -0.48 0.28
CA CYS A 59 -0.70 0.33 -0.38
C CYS A 59 -1.41 1.29 0.60
N LEU A 60 -1.69 0.83 1.82
CA LEU A 60 -2.26 1.66 2.86
C LEU A 60 -1.30 2.76 3.32
N ASN A 61 0.00 2.45 3.45
CA ASN A 61 1.03 3.44 3.76
C ASN A 61 1.13 4.53 2.67
N LEU A 62 1.18 4.13 1.40
CA LEU A 62 1.16 5.06 0.26
C LEU A 62 -0.09 5.94 0.26
N ALA A 63 -1.25 5.37 0.59
CA ALA A 63 -2.50 6.12 0.70
C ALA A 63 -2.45 7.13 1.86
N ALA A 64 -1.90 6.73 3.01
CA ALA A 64 -1.72 7.61 4.17
C ALA A 64 -0.77 8.76 3.85
N ASP A 65 0.38 8.48 3.22
CA ASP A 65 1.35 9.50 2.79
C ASP A 65 0.73 10.49 1.79
N LYS A 66 -0.10 10.03 0.84
CA LYS A 66 -0.81 10.92 -0.11
C LYS A 66 -1.92 11.75 0.55
N LEU A 67 -2.50 11.26 1.64
CA LEU A 67 -3.54 11.95 2.40
C LEU A 67 -2.99 12.74 3.60
N ASN A 68 -1.66 12.76 3.80
CA ASN A 68 -0.97 13.36 4.94
C ASN A 68 -1.46 12.83 6.31
N HIS A 69 -1.84 11.54 6.39
CA HIS A 69 -2.16 10.88 7.65
C HIS A 69 -0.90 10.34 8.32
N THR A 70 -0.87 10.38 9.66
CA THR A 70 0.20 9.77 10.45
C THR A 70 0.17 8.25 10.32
N PHE A 71 1.29 7.65 9.94
CA PHE A 71 1.40 6.21 9.69
C PHE A 71 2.59 5.60 10.44
N ASP A 72 2.35 4.61 11.31
CA ASP A 72 3.41 3.92 12.04
C ASP A 72 4.15 2.92 11.14
N LYS A 73 5.27 3.36 10.56
CA LYS A 73 6.15 2.54 9.72
C LYS A 73 6.75 1.35 10.48
N THR A 74 6.94 1.44 11.81
CA THR A 74 7.50 0.34 12.61
C THR A 74 6.48 -0.78 12.78
N GLN A 75 5.23 -0.45 13.06
CA GLN A 75 4.14 -1.43 13.12
C GLN A 75 3.85 -2.01 11.74
N ALA A 76 3.91 -1.20 10.68
CA ALA A 76 3.71 -1.66 9.32
C ALA A 76 4.74 -2.70 8.87
N VAL A 77 6.03 -2.50 9.20
CA VAL A 77 7.08 -3.49 8.94
C VAL A 77 6.79 -4.82 9.65
N LYS A 78 6.30 -4.76 10.90
CA LYS A 78 5.90 -5.95 11.67
C LYS A 78 4.71 -6.66 11.03
N LEU A 79 3.65 -5.93 10.68
CA LEU A 79 2.44 -6.50 10.07
C LEU A 79 2.70 -7.07 8.67
N ALA A 80 3.60 -6.44 7.91
CA ALA A 80 4.03 -6.92 6.61
C ALA A 80 4.97 -8.14 6.70
N ALA A 81 5.43 -8.51 7.91
CA ALA A 81 6.35 -9.61 8.18
C ALA A 81 7.63 -9.56 7.33
N VAL A 82 8.18 -8.36 7.13
CA VAL A 82 9.40 -8.11 6.35
C VAL A 82 10.43 -7.34 7.18
N THR A 83 11.67 -7.27 6.70
CA THR A 83 12.69 -6.40 7.32
C THR A 83 12.46 -4.95 6.92
N LYS A 84 12.94 -3.99 7.73
CA LYS A 84 12.85 -2.54 7.43
C LYS A 84 13.43 -2.20 6.05
N LYS A 85 14.56 -2.81 5.69
CA LYS A 85 15.22 -2.63 4.39
C LYS A 85 14.33 -3.10 3.25
N ASN A 86 13.78 -4.32 3.36
CA ASN A 86 12.92 -4.87 2.32
C ASN A 86 11.60 -4.09 2.21
N TYR A 87 11.05 -3.63 3.33
CA TYR A 87 9.87 -2.79 3.36
C TYR A 87 10.08 -1.49 2.58
N ALA A 88 11.19 -0.78 2.80
CA ALA A 88 11.51 0.43 2.05
C ALA A 88 11.68 0.16 0.55
N SER A 89 12.39 -0.91 0.18
CA SER A 89 12.53 -1.33 -1.23
C SER A 89 11.19 -1.65 -1.88
N LEU A 90 10.32 -2.40 -1.21
CA LEU A 90 8.99 -2.74 -1.71
C LEU A 90 8.09 -1.51 -1.79
N TYR A 91 8.16 -0.61 -0.80
CA TYR A 91 7.42 0.65 -0.82
C TYR A 91 7.75 1.47 -2.07
N HIS A 92 9.04 1.71 -2.36
CA HIS A 92 9.45 2.44 -3.56
C HIS A 92 9.12 1.68 -4.85
N THR A 93 9.21 0.35 -4.83
CA THR A 93 8.82 -0.46 -5.98
C THR A 93 7.33 -0.29 -6.28
N VAL A 94 6.47 -0.39 -5.27
CA VAL A 94 5.02 -0.20 -5.42
C VAL A 94 4.71 1.24 -5.82
N GLU A 95 5.36 2.22 -5.22
CA GLU A 95 5.22 3.64 -5.57
C GLU A 95 5.49 3.87 -7.07
N LYS A 96 6.60 3.34 -7.60
CA LYS A 96 6.95 3.41 -9.03
C LYS A 96 5.99 2.62 -9.91
N VAL A 97 5.64 1.40 -9.52
CA VAL A 97 4.72 0.52 -10.26
C VAL A 97 3.35 1.18 -10.39
N LEU A 98 2.86 1.82 -9.33
CA LEU A 98 1.59 2.56 -9.33
C LEU A 98 1.70 3.94 -10.01
N GLY A 99 2.91 4.40 -10.38
CA GLY A 99 3.13 5.72 -10.97
C GLY A 99 2.87 6.86 -9.98
N LEU A 100 3.03 6.60 -8.68
CA LEU A 100 2.86 7.59 -7.61
C LEU A 100 4.16 8.31 -7.27
N ASP A 101 5.27 7.87 -7.86
CA ASP A 101 6.60 8.47 -7.81
C ASP A 101 6.54 9.93 -8.27
N LYS A 102 7.24 10.80 -7.55
CA LYS A 102 7.42 12.19 -8.02
C LYS A 102 8.29 12.12 -9.28
N PRO A 103 8.00 12.90 -10.34
CA PRO A 103 8.83 12.87 -11.54
C PRO A 103 10.27 13.18 -11.12
N VAL A 104 11.15 12.20 -11.28
CA VAL A 104 12.60 12.39 -11.15
C VAL A 104 12.98 13.32 -12.30
N THR A 105 12.99 14.62 -12.01
CA THR A 105 13.56 15.62 -12.89
C THR A 105 15.04 15.29 -13.07
N VAL A 106 15.56 15.51 -14.28
CA VAL A 106 16.92 15.16 -14.77
C VAL A 106 18.09 15.64 -13.87
N SER A 107 17.80 16.35 -12.79
CA SER A 107 18.75 16.80 -11.77
C SER A 107 19.27 15.70 -10.81
N GLU A 108 18.75 14.47 -10.83
CA GLU A 108 19.24 13.35 -9.97
C GLU A 108 20.12 12.32 -10.73
N LEU A 109 20.63 12.66 -11.91
CA LEU A 109 21.60 11.85 -12.67
C LEU A 109 23.04 12.27 -12.40
#